data_AF-A0A7C5MNV4-F1
#
_entry.id   AF-A0A7C5MNV4-F1
#
_cell.length_a   1.000
_cell.length_b   1.000
_cell.length_c   1.000
_cell.angle_alpha   90.00
_cell.angle_beta   90.00
_cell.angle_gamma   90.00
#
_symmetry.space_group_name_H-M   'P 1'
#
loop_
_entity.id
_entity.type
_entity.pdbx_description
1 polymer ?
#
loop_
_entity_poly.entity_id
_entity_poly.type
_entity_poly.pdbx_seq_one_letter_code
_entity_poly.pdbx_strand_id
1 'polypeptide(L)'
;MDSKAGRRIATSPEASEPGRGDERRPPEAAETPAPGEPCLASQEAALARLRAIQYVSDAALSSLDLDVLLHELLMRIREVLAADTATILLLSEDESCLIVRASVGLQEDIWKQVQVPFGRGVAGRIAASRQPLVIDDLSTVEVVSPVLRANIHSLMGVPLVVQ
;
A
#
# COMPACT_ATOMS: atom_id res chain seq x y z
N MET A 1 -11.66 -69.41 -1.73
CA MET A 1 -11.02 -68.11 -1.44
C MET A 1 -9.70 -68.17 -2.15
N ASP A 2 -9.64 -67.82 -3.42
CA ASP A 2 -8.45 -68.05 -4.23
C ASP A 2 -8.39 -66.88 -5.22
N SER A 3 -7.54 -65.87 -5.03
CA SER A 3 -6.08 -65.88 -4.97
C SER A 3 -5.45 -66.29 -6.30
N LYS A 4 -4.64 -65.35 -6.83
CA LYS A 4 -3.59 -65.50 -7.84
C LYS A 4 -4.03 -65.88 -9.25
N ALA A 5 -3.81 -65.04 -10.25
CA ALA A 5 -2.50 -64.75 -10.86
C ALA A 5 -1.81 -66.02 -11.41
N GLY A 6 -1.63 -66.05 -12.74
CA GLY A 6 -0.66 -66.95 -13.37
C GLY A 6 -1.12 -67.41 -14.74
N ARG A 7 -0.76 -66.73 -15.85
CA ARG A 7 0.54 -66.75 -16.56
C ARG A 7 0.54 -67.82 -17.66
N ARG A 8 1.23 -67.45 -18.76
CA ARG A 8 1.86 -68.28 -19.82
C ARG A 8 1.00 -68.49 -21.07
N ILE A 9 1.51 -68.56 -22.30
CA ILE A 9 2.82 -68.44 -22.97
C ILE A 9 2.49 -68.54 -24.49
N ALA A 10 3.40 -68.09 -25.36
CA ALA A 10 3.58 -68.54 -26.77
C ALA A 10 2.50 -68.18 -27.80
N THR A 11 2.77 -68.12 -29.11
CA THR A 11 3.91 -67.86 -30.01
C THR A 11 3.25 -67.83 -31.40
N SER A 12 3.80 -67.05 -32.34
CA SER A 12 3.38 -66.91 -33.75
C SER A 12 3.03 -68.25 -34.43
N PRO A 13 2.15 -68.30 -35.46
CA PRO A 13 2.49 -67.78 -36.81
C PRO A 13 1.31 -67.26 -37.69
N GLU A 14 1.71 -66.59 -38.77
CA GLU A 14 1.16 -66.56 -40.15
C GLU A 14 -0.33 -66.34 -40.52
N ALA A 15 -0.44 -65.67 -41.68
CA ALA A 15 -1.44 -65.81 -42.74
C ALA A 15 -2.68 -64.88 -42.73
N SER A 16 -2.60 -63.90 -43.64
CA SER A 16 -3.53 -63.62 -44.75
C SER A 16 -5.05 -63.57 -44.54
N GLU A 17 -5.59 -62.40 -44.89
CA GLU A 17 -6.93 -62.02 -45.37
C GLU A 17 -7.79 -63.15 -46.02
N PRO A 18 -9.15 -63.07 -46.14
CA PRO A 18 -9.96 -61.86 -46.37
C PRO A 18 -11.37 -61.84 -45.73
N GLY A 19 -12.11 -60.76 -45.97
CA GLY A 19 -13.37 -60.43 -45.30
C GLY A 19 -14.65 -61.13 -45.78
N ARG A 20 -15.75 -60.83 -45.07
CA ARG A 20 -17.12 -60.73 -45.57
C ARG A 20 -18.07 -60.27 -44.47
N GLY A 21 -18.73 -59.14 -44.70
CA GLY A 21 -20.09 -58.79 -44.23
C GLY A 21 -20.33 -58.77 -42.71
N ASP A 22 -21.33 -58.09 -42.20
CA ASP A 22 -22.36 -57.24 -42.75
C ASP A 22 -23.07 -56.61 -41.55
N GLU A 23 -23.51 -55.36 -41.73
CA GLU A 23 -24.58 -54.67 -41.01
C GLU A 23 -24.88 -54.99 -39.53
N ARG A 24 -24.69 -53.97 -38.67
CA ARG A 24 -25.82 -53.21 -38.09
C ARG A 24 -25.38 -51.97 -37.27
N ARG A 25 -26.24 -50.96 -37.33
CA ARG A 25 -26.19 -49.54 -36.86
C ARG A 25 -25.86 -49.28 -35.35
N PRO A 26 -25.57 -48.00 -34.96
CA PRO A 26 -24.82 -47.57 -33.77
C PRO A 26 -25.70 -47.37 -32.52
N PRO A 27 -25.08 -47.13 -31.34
CA PRO A 27 -24.93 -45.77 -30.80
C PRO A 27 -23.50 -45.62 -30.19
N GLU A 28 -22.95 -44.53 -29.73
CA GLU A 28 -23.45 -43.35 -29.02
C GLU A 28 -22.24 -42.40 -28.97
N ALA A 29 -22.48 -41.10 -29.07
CA ALA A 29 -21.42 -40.11 -29.06
C ALA A 29 -20.52 -40.26 -27.82
N ALA A 30 -19.24 -40.57 -28.04
CA ALA A 30 -18.22 -40.42 -27.02
C ALA A 30 -18.06 -38.91 -26.79
N GLU A 31 -18.73 -38.44 -25.74
CA GLU A 31 -18.55 -37.13 -25.15
C GLU A 31 -17.06 -36.94 -24.86
N THR A 32 -16.42 -36.11 -25.67
CA THR A 32 -15.04 -35.69 -25.45
C THR A 32 -15.08 -34.74 -24.26
N PRO A 33 -14.40 -35.00 -23.13
CA PRO A 33 -14.37 -34.04 -22.05
C PRO A 33 -13.68 -32.77 -22.55
N ALA A 34 -14.41 -31.64 -22.48
CA ALA A 34 -13.91 -30.36 -22.93
C ALA A 34 -12.64 -29.96 -22.15
N PRO A 35 -11.59 -29.45 -22.82
CA PRO A 35 -10.42 -28.94 -22.15
C PRO A 35 -10.70 -27.53 -21.62
N GLY A 36 -10.45 -27.32 -20.32
CA GLY A 36 -9.95 -26.03 -19.86
C GLY A 36 -10.88 -25.10 -19.08
N GLU A 37 -11.75 -25.61 -18.19
CA GLU A 37 -12.26 -24.73 -17.12
C GLU A 37 -11.12 -24.49 -16.11
N PRO A 38 -10.61 -23.25 -15.98
CA PRO A 38 -9.68 -22.94 -14.89
C PRO A 38 -10.45 -23.19 -13.59
N CYS A 39 -9.89 -24.04 -12.73
CA CYS A 39 -10.47 -24.31 -11.40
C CYS A 39 -10.86 -22.96 -10.77
N LEU A 40 -12.13 -22.80 -10.40
CA LEU A 40 -12.70 -21.54 -9.90
C LEU A 40 -11.86 -20.95 -8.76
N ALA A 41 -11.21 -21.81 -7.96
CA ALA A 41 -10.26 -21.42 -6.93
C ALA A 41 -9.03 -20.63 -7.45
N SER A 42 -8.53 -20.94 -8.65
CA SER A 42 -7.44 -20.21 -9.31
C SER A 42 -7.90 -18.84 -9.82
N GLN A 43 -9.11 -18.75 -10.38
CA GLN A 43 -9.70 -17.47 -10.77
C GLN A 43 -9.97 -16.57 -9.56
N GLU A 44 -10.54 -17.11 -8.49
CA GLU A 44 -10.80 -16.37 -7.26
C GLU A 44 -9.49 -15.89 -6.61
N ALA A 45 -8.46 -16.74 -6.57
CA ALA A 45 -7.14 -16.37 -6.08
C ALA A 45 -6.50 -15.25 -6.94
N ALA A 46 -6.65 -15.31 -8.27
CA ALA A 46 -6.17 -14.27 -9.17
C ALA A 46 -6.93 -12.94 -8.98
N LEU A 47 -8.26 -12.99 -8.81
CA LEU A 47 -9.09 -11.81 -8.53
C LEU A 47 -8.77 -11.20 -7.16
N ALA A 48 -8.59 -12.02 -6.13
CA ALA A 48 -8.17 -11.56 -4.80
C ALA A 48 -6.80 -10.88 -4.86
N ARG A 49 -5.85 -11.43 -5.63
CA ARG A 49 -4.54 -10.82 -5.85
C ARG A 49 -4.65 -9.47 -6.57
N LEU A 50 -5.46 -9.36 -7.61
CA LEU A 50 -5.68 -8.08 -8.31
C LEU A 50 -6.31 -7.03 -7.39
N ARG A 51 -7.30 -7.41 -6.57
CA ARG A 51 -7.91 -6.51 -5.57
C ARG A 51 -6.91 -6.03 -4.52
N ALA A 52 -6.04 -6.93 -4.04
CA ALA A 52 -5.00 -6.56 -3.09
C ALA A 52 -4.01 -5.56 -3.71
N ILE A 53 -3.61 -5.76 -4.97
CA ILE A 53 -2.76 -4.82 -5.70
C ILE A 53 -3.47 -3.47 -5.86
N GLN A 54 -4.73 -3.47 -6.32
CA GLN A 54 -5.52 -2.24 -6.46
C GLN A 54 -5.65 -1.48 -5.15
N TYR A 55 -5.95 -2.16 -4.04
CA TYR A 55 -6.06 -1.54 -2.73
C TYR A 55 -4.75 -0.85 -2.30
N VAL A 56 -3.61 -1.51 -2.48
CA VAL A 56 -2.30 -0.93 -2.18
C VAL A 56 -2.00 0.24 -3.12
N SER A 57 -2.31 0.12 -4.41
CA SER A 57 -2.13 1.19 -5.40
C SER A 57 -3.00 2.41 -5.09
N ASP A 58 -4.28 2.23 -4.77
CA ASP A 58 -5.20 3.31 -4.44
C ASP A 58 -4.77 4.04 -3.16
N ALA A 59 -4.35 3.30 -2.13
CA ALA A 59 -3.80 3.88 -0.91
C ALA A 59 -2.52 4.68 -1.18
N ALA A 60 -1.61 4.14 -2.01
CA ALA A 60 -0.37 4.81 -2.37
C ALA A 60 -0.62 6.08 -3.21
N LEU A 61 -1.51 6.02 -4.20
CA LEU A 61 -1.89 7.17 -5.03
C LEU A 61 -2.62 8.23 -4.20
N SER A 62 -3.56 7.83 -3.32
CA SER A 62 -4.24 8.75 -2.42
C SER A 62 -3.27 9.47 -1.48
N SER A 63 -2.24 8.76 -0.99
CA SER A 63 -1.20 9.38 -0.16
C SER A 63 -0.34 10.38 -0.93
N LEU A 64 -0.01 10.08 -2.19
CA LEU A 64 0.73 10.97 -3.08
C LEU A 64 -0.10 12.22 -3.41
N ASP A 65 -1.39 12.05 -3.69
CA ASP A 65 -2.33 13.14 -3.96
C ASP A 65 -2.48 14.06 -2.74
N LEU A 66 -2.53 13.47 -1.53
CA LEU A 66 -2.56 14.24 -0.29
C LEU A 66 -1.28 15.05 -0.10
N ASP A 67 -0.10 14.47 -0.37
CA ASP A 67 1.18 15.19 -0.26
C ASP A 67 1.25 16.39 -1.19
N VAL A 68 0.86 16.20 -2.45
CA VAL A 68 0.81 17.26 -3.45
C VAL A 68 -0.16 18.35 -2.99
N LEU A 69 -1.35 17.98 -2.52
CA LEU A 69 -2.34 18.91 -2.00
C LEU A 69 -1.81 19.72 -0.80
N LEU A 70 -1.21 19.06 0.19
CA LEU A 70 -0.68 19.71 1.39
C LEU A 70 0.48 20.64 1.04
N HIS A 71 1.33 20.26 0.09
CA HIS A 71 2.42 21.12 -0.39
C HIS A 71 1.89 22.38 -1.06
N GLU A 72 0.94 22.24 -1.97
CA GLU A 72 0.26 23.35 -2.66
C GLU A 72 -0.48 24.29 -1.68
N LEU A 73 -1.11 23.72 -0.66
CA LEU A 73 -1.76 24.46 0.42
C LEU A 73 -0.71 25.28 1.20
N LEU A 74 0.38 24.65 1.61
CA LEU A 74 1.42 25.32 2.39
C LEU A 74 2.11 26.44 1.62
N MET A 75 2.31 26.30 0.31
CA MET A 75 2.82 27.41 -0.52
C MET A 75 1.91 28.64 -0.44
N ARG A 76 0.59 28.45 -0.59
CA ARG A 76 -0.40 29.53 -0.51
C ARG A 76 -0.48 30.15 0.88
N ILE A 77 -0.47 29.31 1.94
CA ILE A 77 -0.48 29.79 3.33
C ILE A 77 0.76 30.63 3.62
N ARG A 78 1.94 30.17 3.20
CA ARG A 78 3.20 30.89 3.38
C ARG A 78 3.14 32.27 2.73
N GLU A 79 2.63 32.35 1.50
CA GLU A 79 2.47 33.61 0.77
C GLU A 79 1.49 34.57 1.45
N VAL A 80 0.30 34.09 1.85
CA VAL A 80 -0.73 34.91 2.51
C VAL A 80 -0.26 35.45 3.86
N LEU A 81 0.48 34.64 4.63
CA LEU A 81 1.00 35.03 5.93
C LEU A 81 2.35 35.76 5.85
N ALA A 82 2.93 35.90 4.66
CA ALA A 82 4.28 36.42 4.45
C ALA A 82 5.33 35.76 5.37
N ALA A 83 5.20 34.44 5.56
CA ALA A 83 6.11 33.66 6.41
C ALA A 83 7.31 33.15 5.61
N ASP A 84 8.44 32.93 6.28
CA ASP A 84 9.62 32.34 5.62
C ASP A 84 9.43 30.85 5.34
N THR A 85 8.76 30.14 6.25
CA THR A 85 8.56 28.68 6.20
C THR A 85 7.17 28.30 6.69
N ALA A 86 6.66 27.16 6.22
CA ALA A 86 5.43 26.56 6.73
C ALA A 86 5.53 25.03 6.68
N THR A 87 5.08 24.36 7.74
CA THR A 87 5.28 22.91 7.91
C THR A 87 4.05 22.29 8.58
N ILE A 88 3.63 21.13 8.08
CA ILE A 88 2.61 20.28 8.70
C ILE A 88 3.30 19.09 9.33
N LEU A 89 3.02 18.88 10.62
CA LEU A 89 3.47 17.71 11.36
C LEU A 89 2.25 16.88 11.75
N LEU A 90 2.36 15.56 11.59
CA LEU A 90 1.33 14.60 11.97
C LEU A 90 1.86 13.68 13.06
N LEU A 91 0.97 13.21 13.91
CA LEU A 91 1.29 12.23 14.95
C LEU A 91 1.64 10.89 14.30
N SER A 92 2.70 10.26 14.79
CA SER A 92 3.10 8.91 14.40
C SER A 92 2.05 7.87 14.85
N GLU A 93 2.06 6.70 14.22
CA GLU A 93 1.09 5.63 14.54
C GLU A 93 1.18 5.13 15.98
N ASP A 94 2.36 5.19 16.58
CA ASP A 94 2.63 4.85 17.98
C ASP A 94 2.39 6.01 18.96
N GLU A 95 1.88 7.14 18.47
CA GLU A 95 1.57 8.37 19.21
C GLU A 95 2.74 8.97 20.01
N SER A 96 3.98 8.57 19.70
CA SER A 96 5.16 8.94 20.46
C SER A 96 5.78 10.26 19.99
N CYS A 97 5.64 10.59 18.70
CA CYS A 97 6.27 11.73 18.09
C CYS A 97 5.45 12.32 16.94
N LEU A 98 5.76 13.57 16.60
CA LEU A 98 5.27 14.26 15.42
C LEU A 98 6.31 14.15 14.31
N ILE A 99 5.86 13.73 13.14
CA ILE A 99 6.65 13.54 11.92
C ILE A 99 6.21 14.60 10.90
N VAL A 100 7.18 15.17 10.18
CA VAL A 100 6.86 16.14 9.11
C VAL A 100 6.18 15.43 7.94
N ARG A 101 4.96 15.86 7.62
CA ARG A 101 4.19 15.37 6.45
C ARG A 101 4.45 16.21 5.21
N ALA A 102 4.51 17.53 5.38
CA ALA A 102 4.77 18.47 4.29
C ALA A 102 5.49 19.71 4.82
N SER A 103 6.38 20.30 4.01
CA SER A 103 7.09 21.53 4.37
C SER A 103 7.44 22.36 3.14
N VAL A 104 7.41 23.68 3.29
CA VAL A 104 7.86 24.67 2.31
C VAL A 104 8.80 25.68 2.99
N GLY A 105 9.80 26.18 2.26
CA GLY A 105 10.80 27.11 2.78
C GLY A 105 11.92 26.47 3.61
N LEU A 106 11.87 25.15 3.86
CA LEU A 106 12.94 24.36 4.46
C LEU A 106 13.54 23.40 3.42
N GLN A 107 14.85 23.16 3.48
CA GLN A 107 15.52 22.20 2.60
C GLN A 107 15.04 20.77 2.86
N GLU A 108 14.77 20.01 1.78
CA GLU A 108 14.18 18.66 1.84
C GLU A 108 14.94 17.66 2.69
N ASP A 109 16.26 17.64 2.56
CA ASP A 109 17.11 16.69 3.30
C ASP A 109 17.05 16.90 4.81
N ILE A 110 16.69 18.12 5.22
CA ILE A 110 16.71 18.52 6.60
C ILE A 110 15.37 18.21 7.29
N TRP A 111 14.22 18.53 6.66
CA TRP A 111 12.94 18.37 7.34
C TRP A 111 12.44 16.91 7.39
N LYS A 112 12.86 16.04 6.46
CA LYS A 112 12.49 14.61 6.47
C LYS A 112 13.04 13.85 7.69
N GLN A 113 14.07 14.38 8.35
CA GLN A 113 14.69 13.78 9.54
C GLN A 113 14.15 14.35 10.85
N VAL A 114 13.26 15.36 10.79
CA VAL A 114 12.74 16.02 12.00
C VAL A 114 11.67 15.14 12.64
N GLN A 115 11.94 14.74 13.88
CA GLN A 115 10.98 14.10 14.77
C GLN A 115 10.86 14.94 16.04
N VAL A 116 9.64 15.31 16.41
CA VAL A 116 9.37 16.08 17.63
C VAL A 116 8.63 15.18 18.62
N PRO A 117 9.19 14.87 19.80
CA PRO A 117 8.50 14.03 20.78
C PRO A 117 7.17 14.65 21.20
N PHE A 118 6.14 13.82 21.35
CA PHE A 118 4.81 14.28 21.76
C PHE A 118 4.87 14.97 23.13
N GLY A 119 4.15 16.09 23.27
CA GLY A 119 4.15 16.92 24.48
C GLY A 119 5.43 17.73 24.73
N ARG A 120 6.49 17.58 23.92
CA ARG A 120 7.76 18.32 24.07
C ARG A 120 7.99 19.33 22.94
N GLY A 121 8.74 20.38 23.27
CA GLY A 121 8.96 21.50 22.37
C GLY A 121 7.66 22.23 22.01
N VAL A 122 7.73 23.16 21.06
CA VAL A 122 6.56 23.96 20.67
C VAL A 122 5.48 23.11 19.99
N ALA A 123 5.82 22.40 18.93
CA ALA A 123 4.86 21.59 18.18
C ALA A 123 4.25 20.47 19.02
N GLY A 124 5.06 19.75 19.83
CA GLY A 124 4.56 18.70 20.71
C GLY A 124 3.61 19.22 21.79
N ARG A 125 3.85 20.43 22.33
CA ARG A 125 2.94 21.08 23.27
C ARG A 125 1.62 21.51 22.61
N ILE A 126 1.64 22.02 21.39
CA ILE A 126 0.43 22.36 20.62
C ILE A 126 -0.40 21.10 20.38
N ALA A 127 0.25 20.01 19.94
CA ALA A 127 -0.43 18.72 19.72
C ALA A 127 -1.05 18.17 21.02
N ALA A 128 -0.33 18.22 22.14
CA ALA A 128 -0.81 17.71 23.42
C ALA A 128 -1.93 18.59 24.04
N SER A 129 -1.82 19.91 23.94
CA SER A 129 -2.81 20.84 24.50
C SER A 129 -4.03 21.02 23.60
N ARG A 130 -3.93 20.70 22.30
CA ARG A 130 -4.92 21.01 21.27
C ARG A 130 -5.33 22.48 21.26
N GLN A 131 -4.39 23.37 21.58
CA GLN A 131 -4.58 24.81 21.58
C GLN A 131 -3.56 25.48 20.66
N PRO A 132 -3.96 26.53 19.91
CA PRO A 132 -3.03 27.29 19.11
C PRO A 132 -2.05 28.07 20.00
N LEU A 133 -0.87 28.34 19.46
CA LEU A 133 0.18 29.09 20.15
C LEU A 133 0.92 30.01 19.16
N VAL A 134 1.15 31.24 19.57
CA VAL A 134 1.97 32.24 18.86
C VAL A 134 3.13 32.62 19.76
N ILE A 135 4.33 32.66 19.18
CA ILE A 135 5.58 32.98 19.85
C ILE A 135 6.32 34.00 18.98
N ASP A 136 6.48 35.21 19.48
CA ASP A 136 7.15 36.28 18.74
C ASP A 136 8.68 36.14 18.73
N ASP A 137 9.24 35.44 19.72
CA ASP A 137 10.68 35.18 19.85
C ASP A 137 10.97 33.76 20.37
N LEU A 138 11.42 32.88 19.47
CA LEU A 138 11.77 31.49 19.73
C LEU A 138 13.06 31.32 20.54
N SER A 139 13.90 32.34 20.68
CA SER A 139 15.10 32.27 21.54
C SER A 139 14.75 32.01 23.01
N THR A 140 13.51 32.34 23.39
CA THR A 140 12.96 32.19 24.74
C THR A 140 12.39 30.80 25.03
N VAL A 141 12.34 29.91 24.03
CA VAL A 141 11.64 28.61 24.12
C VAL A 141 12.54 27.44 23.78
N GLU A 142 12.32 26.31 24.45
CA GLU A 142 13.02 25.07 24.16
C GLU A 142 12.58 24.50 22.80
N VAL A 143 13.36 24.79 21.76
CA VAL A 143 13.20 24.20 20.43
C VAL A 143 13.96 22.87 20.39
N VAL A 144 13.24 21.76 20.23
CA VAL A 144 13.83 20.40 20.27
C VAL A 144 14.63 20.07 19.00
N SER A 145 14.32 20.71 17.86
CA SER A 145 15.04 20.52 16.60
C SER A 145 16.12 21.60 16.38
N PRO A 146 17.41 21.25 16.34
CA PRO A 146 18.50 22.21 16.09
C PRO A 146 18.38 22.94 14.75
N VAL A 147 17.74 22.32 13.76
CA VAL A 147 17.50 22.90 12.43
C VAL A 147 16.54 24.07 12.50
N LEU A 148 15.47 23.92 13.28
CA LEU A 148 14.46 24.98 13.43
C LEU A 148 15.02 26.18 14.22
N ARG A 149 16.06 25.98 15.04
CA ARG A 149 16.74 27.07 15.76
C ARG A 149 17.55 28.01 14.86
N ALA A 150 18.07 27.53 13.73
CA ALA A 150 19.06 28.30 12.97
C ALA A 150 18.41 29.41 12.10
N ASN A 151 17.14 29.26 11.73
CA ASN A 151 16.51 30.09 10.69
C ASN A 151 15.11 30.62 11.05
N ILE A 152 14.63 30.44 12.29
CA ILE A 152 13.27 30.83 12.68
C ILE A 152 13.32 31.71 13.93
N HIS A 153 12.80 32.94 13.82
CA HIS A 153 12.75 33.91 14.91
C HIS A 153 11.40 33.88 15.64
N SER A 154 10.30 33.83 14.90
CA SER A 154 8.94 33.77 15.44
C SER A 154 8.20 32.56 14.88
N LEU A 155 7.17 32.08 15.58
CA LEU A 155 6.42 30.91 15.18
C LEU A 155 4.96 31.02 15.61
N MET A 156 4.07 30.68 14.69
CA MET A 156 2.67 30.40 14.95
C MET A 156 2.39 28.93 14.66
N GLY A 157 1.67 28.25 15.54
CA GLY A 157 1.24 26.88 15.32
C GLY A 157 -0.20 26.67 15.75
N VAL A 158 -0.92 25.87 14.96
CA VAL A 158 -2.32 25.52 15.18
C VAL A 158 -2.48 24.00 15.19
N PRO A 159 -3.31 23.44 16.08
CA PRO A 159 -3.56 22.00 16.10
C PRO A 159 -4.46 21.60 14.93
N LEU A 160 -4.07 20.53 14.21
CA LEU A 160 -4.94 19.85 13.25
C LEU A 160 -5.66 18.72 13.97
N VAL A 161 -6.99 18.81 14.08
CA VAL A 161 -7.82 17.82 14.78
C VAL A 161 -8.78 17.22 13.77
N VAL A 162 -8.73 15.90 13.60
CA VAL A 162 -9.72 15.13 12.83
C VAL A 162 -10.82 14.65 13.76
N GLN A 163 -12.06 14.71 13.27
CA GLN A 163 -13.28 14.25 13.95
C GLN A 163 -13.67 12.85 13.50
#